data_AF-A0A0U1MTP5-F1
#
_entry.id   AF-A0A0U1MTP5-F1
#
_cell.length_a   1.000
_cell.length_b   1.000
_cell.length_c   1.000
_cell.angle_alpha   90.00
_cell.angle_beta   90.00
_cell.angle_gamma   90.00
#
_symmetry.space_group_name_H-M   'P 1'
#
loop_
_entity.id
_entity.type
_entity.pdbx_description
1 polymer ?
#
loop_
_entity_poly.entity_id
_entity_poly.type
_entity_poly.pdbx_seq_one_letter_code
_entity_poly.pdbx_strand_id
1 'polypeptide(L)'
;MEKKRYYNFFGIGAFDSSAVRSGKSYAEKEQWTSPDKAIIGGAKFIRNEYFENNQLNLYQMRWNPENPAQHQYASDIRWADKIAKLMDKSYKQFGIKKDDIRQTYYK
;
A
#
# COMPACT_ATOMS: atom_id res chain seq x y z
N MET A 1 -18.76 18.07 -20.93
CA MET A 1 -17.83 17.94 -19.78
C MET A 1 -16.71 17.00 -20.18
N GLU A 2 -15.45 17.40 -20.01
CA GLU A 2 -14.31 16.58 -20.38
C GLU A 2 -14.16 15.39 -19.41
N LYS A 3 -13.99 14.17 -19.95
CA LYS A 3 -13.88 12.95 -19.15
C LYS A 3 -12.50 12.90 -18.48
N LYS A 4 -12.41 13.35 -17.23
CA LYS A 4 -11.18 13.25 -16.42
C LYS A 4 -10.91 11.80 -16.03
N ARG A 5 -9.65 11.38 -16.19
CA ARG A 5 -9.14 10.07 -15.72
C ARG A 5 -8.46 10.25 -14.38
N TYR A 6 -8.64 9.28 -13.49
CA TYR A 6 -8.05 9.27 -12.15
C TYR A 6 -7.34 7.93 -11.94
N TYR A 7 -6.23 7.96 -11.21
CA TYR A 7 -5.33 6.82 -11.04
C TYR A 7 -5.13 6.53 -9.56
N ASN A 8 -5.02 5.25 -9.19
CA ASN A 8 -4.75 4.81 -7.82
C ASN A 8 -3.94 3.51 -7.86
N PHE A 9 -2.62 3.62 -7.76
CA PHE A 9 -1.71 2.48 -7.90
C PHE A 9 -1.52 1.68 -6.61
N PHE A 10 -1.94 2.25 -5.47
CA PHE A 10 -1.77 1.65 -4.15
C PHE A 10 -3.07 1.00 -3.65
N GLY A 11 -4.19 1.17 -4.34
CA GLY A 11 -5.48 0.63 -3.89
C GLY A 11 -6.05 1.36 -2.67
N ILE A 12 -5.65 2.62 -2.46
CA ILE A 12 -6.05 3.39 -1.28
C ILE A 12 -7.55 3.69 -1.34
N GLY A 13 -8.28 3.33 -0.28
CA GLY A 13 -9.74 3.48 -0.24
C GLY A 13 -10.50 2.52 -1.16
N ALA A 14 -9.87 1.46 -1.67
CA ALA A 14 -10.52 0.43 -2.48
C ALA A 14 -11.14 -0.67 -1.59
N PHE A 15 -12.41 -0.54 -1.22
CA PHE A 15 -13.10 -1.48 -0.33
C PHE A 15 -13.67 -2.68 -1.12
N ASP A 16 -13.65 -3.88 -0.52
CA ASP A 16 -13.92 -5.16 -1.20
C ASP A 16 -15.19 -5.20 -2.07
N SER A 17 -16.28 -4.60 -1.61
CA SER A 17 -17.56 -4.58 -2.35
C SER A 17 -17.65 -3.56 -3.48
N SER A 18 -16.72 -2.60 -3.55
CA SER A 18 -16.78 -1.47 -4.48
C SER A 18 -15.42 -0.92 -4.90
N ALA A 19 -14.38 -1.77 -4.92
CA ALA A 19 -12.98 -1.38 -5.01
C ALA A 19 -12.67 -0.37 -6.12
N VAL A 20 -13.24 -0.56 -7.32
CA VAL A 20 -13.07 0.37 -8.46
C VAL A 20 -13.71 1.72 -8.17
N ARG A 21 -14.95 1.73 -7.66
CA ARG A 21 -15.70 2.97 -7.38
C ARG A 21 -15.09 3.73 -6.20
N SER A 22 -14.82 3.04 -5.10
CA SER A 22 -14.32 3.67 -3.88
C SER A 22 -12.85 4.11 -4.04
N GLY A 23 -12.02 3.32 -4.70
CA GLY A 23 -10.64 3.69 -5.02
C GLY A 23 -10.56 4.87 -5.99
N LYS A 24 -11.49 4.95 -6.97
CA LYS A 24 -11.65 6.12 -7.85
C LYS A 24 -12.12 7.34 -7.07
N SER A 25 -13.09 7.20 -6.17
CA SER A 25 -13.58 8.31 -5.35
C SER A 25 -12.48 8.92 -4.48
N TYR A 26 -11.57 8.09 -3.95
CA TYR A 26 -10.40 8.58 -3.22
C TYR A 26 -9.45 9.35 -4.15
N ALA A 27 -9.10 8.78 -5.30
CA ALA A 27 -8.25 9.44 -6.30
C ALA A 27 -8.84 10.75 -6.84
N GLU A 28 -10.17 10.83 -6.96
CA GLU A 28 -10.90 12.04 -7.31
C GLU A 28 -10.76 13.12 -6.24
N LYS A 29 -10.97 12.76 -4.97
CA LYS A 29 -10.82 13.67 -3.82
C LYS A 29 -9.40 14.24 -3.76
N GLU A 30 -8.40 13.38 -3.93
CA GLU A 30 -6.98 13.75 -3.88
C GLU A 30 -6.44 14.35 -5.21
N GLN A 31 -7.30 14.53 -6.23
CA GLN A 31 -6.96 15.10 -7.53
C GLN A 31 -5.81 14.38 -8.27
N TRP A 32 -5.74 13.04 -8.13
CA TRP A 32 -4.78 12.16 -8.79
C TRP A 32 -5.13 11.96 -10.27
N THR A 33 -4.97 13.05 -11.02
CA THR A 33 -5.36 13.22 -12.44
C THR A 33 -4.30 12.77 -13.43
N SER A 34 -3.11 12.40 -12.95
CA SER A 34 -2.04 11.82 -13.75
C SER A 34 -1.38 10.66 -12.98
N PRO A 35 -0.67 9.75 -13.69
CA PRO A 35 0.05 8.69 -13.03
C PRO A 35 1.03 9.18 -11.96
N ASP A 36 1.82 10.21 -12.27
CA ASP A 36 2.82 10.77 -11.35
C ASP A 36 2.18 11.31 -10.06
N LYS A 37 1.04 12.01 -10.17
CA LYS A 37 0.30 12.51 -9.00
C LYS A 37 -0.19 11.37 -8.12
N ALA A 38 -0.69 10.28 -8.72
CA ALA A 38 -1.14 9.11 -7.98
C ALA A 38 0.01 8.36 -7.31
N ILE A 39 1.18 8.29 -7.97
CA ILE A 39 2.38 7.65 -7.41
C ILE A 39 2.89 8.46 -6.21
N ILE A 40 3.09 9.76 -6.37
CA ILE A 40 3.59 10.64 -5.29
C ILE A 40 2.59 10.73 -4.14
N GLY A 41 1.30 10.93 -4.45
CA GLY A 41 0.23 11.04 -3.46
C GLY A 41 0.04 9.74 -2.68
N GLY A 42 0.03 8.60 -3.37
CA GLY A 42 -0.05 7.30 -2.71
C GLY A 42 1.16 7.00 -1.84
N ALA A 43 2.37 7.35 -2.27
CA ALA A 43 3.57 7.22 -1.44
C ALA A 43 3.49 8.07 -0.16
N LYS A 44 2.97 9.31 -0.26
CA LYS A 44 2.73 10.18 0.90
C LYS A 44 1.73 9.56 1.87
N PHE A 45 0.65 8.96 1.37
CA PHE A 45 -0.31 8.23 2.22
C PHE A 45 0.36 7.08 2.98
N ILE A 46 1.18 6.24 2.31
CA ILE A 46 1.90 5.15 2.99
C ILE A 46 2.83 5.70 4.07
N ARG A 47 3.56 6.77 3.79
CA ARG A 47 4.47 7.40 4.75
C ARG A 47 3.71 7.86 6.00
N ASN A 48 2.66 8.66 5.81
CA ASN A 48 1.95 9.30 6.91
C ASN A 48 1.08 8.33 7.69
N GLU A 49 0.35 7.44 7.01
CA GLU A 49 -0.60 6.56 7.70
C GLU A 49 0.09 5.32 8.28
N TYR A 50 1.20 4.84 7.70
CA TYR A 50 1.82 3.59 8.17
C TYR A 50 3.20 3.79 8.78
N PHE A 51 4.11 4.46 8.08
CA PHE A 51 5.49 4.57 8.59
C PHE A 51 5.58 5.47 9.82
N GLU A 52 4.80 6.55 9.88
CA GLU A 52 4.72 7.41 11.07
C GLU A 52 3.96 6.75 12.23
N ASN A 53 3.20 5.68 11.97
CA ASN A 53 2.51 4.84 12.95
C ASN A 53 3.22 3.49 13.21
N ASN A 54 4.54 3.42 13.02
CA ASN A 54 5.39 2.24 13.28
C ASN A 54 5.04 0.95 12.51
N GLN A 55 4.19 1.02 11.48
CA GLN A 55 3.94 -0.09 10.55
C GLN A 55 4.89 0.00 9.35
N LEU A 56 6.14 -0.41 9.58
CA LEU A 56 7.28 -0.09 8.71
C LEU A 56 7.58 -1.19 7.67
N ASN A 57 6.96 -2.35 7.78
CA ASN A 57 7.07 -3.44 6.82
C ASN A 57 5.69 -4.01 6.45
N LEU A 58 5.64 -4.78 5.36
CA LEU A 58 4.40 -5.39 4.85
C LEU A 58 3.67 -6.22 5.91
N TYR A 59 4.41 -6.92 6.78
CA TYR A 59 3.82 -7.73 7.83
C TYR A 59 3.10 -6.85 8.86
N GLN A 60 3.75 -5.79 9.33
CA GLN A 60 3.18 -4.83 10.28
C GLN A 60 2.00 -4.07 9.68
N MET A 61 2.09 -3.66 8.41
CA MET A 61 0.98 -3.00 7.70
C MET A 61 -0.25 -3.92 7.58
N ARG A 62 -0.03 -5.22 7.36
CA ARG A 62 -1.14 -6.18 7.23
C ARG A 62 -1.74 -6.55 8.57
N TRP A 63 -0.92 -6.85 9.56
CA TRP A 63 -1.36 -7.54 10.77
C TRP A 63 -1.43 -6.66 12.01
N ASN A 64 -0.66 -5.56 12.02
CA ASN A 64 -0.46 -4.67 13.16
C ASN A 64 -0.19 -5.45 14.46
N PRO A 65 0.98 -6.09 14.62
CA PRO A 65 1.24 -6.93 15.79
C PRO A 65 1.22 -6.16 17.12
N GLU A 66 1.46 -4.83 17.10
CA GLU A 66 1.35 -3.98 18.29
C GLU A 66 -0.11 -3.82 18.74
N ASN A 67 -1.05 -3.73 17.79
CA ASN A 67 -2.49 -3.65 18.05
C ASN A 67 -3.25 -4.57 17.07
N PRO A 68 -3.35 -5.89 17.35
CA PRO A 68 -3.86 -6.87 16.41
C PRO A 68 -5.26 -6.54 15.88
N ALA A 69 -5.46 -6.79 14.59
CA ALA A 69 -6.71 -6.51 13.87
C ALA A 69 -7.13 -5.03 13.79
N GLN A 70 -6.27 -4.09 14.21
CA GLN A 70 -6.49 -2.66 14.04
C GLN A 70 -5.59 -2.09 12.92
N HIS A 71 -6.06 -1.05 12.25
CA HIS A 71 -5.28 -0.29 11.25
C HIS A 71 -4.56 -1.18 10.22
N GLN A 72 -5.33 -2.09 9.59
CA GLN A 72 -4.83 -3.03 8.58
C GLN A 72 -4.90 -2.42 7.18
N TYR A 73 -3.83 -2.57 6.40
CA TYR A 73 -3.78 -2.06 5.02
C TYR A 73 -4.77 -2.75 4.08
N ALA A 74 -4.98 -4.06 4.27
CA ALA A 74 -5.77 -4.89 3.38
C ALA A 74 -6.51 -5.98 4.14
N SER A 75 -7.65 -6.40 3.59
CA SER A 75 -8.45 -7.55 4.08
C SER A 75 -7.84 -8.89 3.63
N ASP A 76 -7.21 -8.96 2.46
CA ASP A 76 -6.60 -10.19 1.94
C ASP A 76 -5.48 -10.68 2.87
N ILE A 77 -5.67 -11.87 3.46
CA ILE A 77 -4.70 -12.52 4.35
C ILE A 77 -3.36 -12.82 3.66
N ARG A 78 -3.35 -12.92 2.32
CA ARG A 78 -2.15 -13.18 1.52
C ARG A 78 -1.50 -11.89 1.00
N TRP A 79 -2.01 -10.71 1.36
CA TRP A 79 -1.52 -9.44 0.83
C TRP A 79 -0.01 -9.27 1.04
N ALA A 80 0.48 -9.46 2.27
CA ALA A 80 1.90 -9.26 2.59
C ALA A 80 2.81 -10.21 1.78
N ASP A 81 2.42 -11.49 1.64
CA ASP A 81 3.16 -12.48 0.85
C ASP A 81 3.16 -12.15 -0.65
N LYS A 82 2.02 -11.75 -1.21
CA LYS A 82 1.91 -11.35 -2.62
C LYS A 82 2.83 -10.18 -2.95
N ILE A 83 2.81 -9.14 -2.12
CA ILE A 83 3.66 -7.96 -2.32
C ILE A 83 5.14 -8.31 -2.09
N ALA A 84 5.45 -9.11 -1.06
CA ALA A 84 6.83 -9.55 -0.81
C ALA A 84 7.41 -10.36 -1.98
N LYS A 85 6.62 -11.24 -2.61
CA LYS A 85 7.04 -11.99 -3.82
C LYS A 85 7.30 -11.08 -5.01
N LEU A 86 6.47 -10.06 -5.20
CA LEU A 86 6.68 -9.06 -6.25
C LEU A 86 7.97 -8.27 -6.01
N MET A 87 8.18 -7.82 -4.77
CA MET A 87 9.43 -7.15 -4.38
C MET A 87 10.64 -8.05 -4.60
N ASP A 88 10.62 -9.30 -4.11
CA ASP A 88 11.72 -10.26 -4.30
C ASP A 88 12.08 -10.46 -5.78
N LYS A 89 11.07 -10.60 -6.65
CA LYS A 89 11.27 -10.69 -8.09
C LYS A 89 11.97 -9.44 -8.64
N SER A 90 11.52 -8.25 -8.25
CA SER A 90 12.14 -6.98 -8.69
C SER A 90 13.58 -6.84 -8.20
N TYR A 91 13.85 -7.12 -6.92
CA TYR A 91 15.22 -7.07 -6.37
C TYR A 91 16.16 -8.01 -7.13
N LYS A 92 15.72 -9.25 -7.41
CA LYS A 92 16.48 -10.21 -8.21
C LYS A 92 16.70 -9.73 -9.64
N GLN A 93 15.67 -9.20 -10.29
CA GLN A 93 15.74 -8.71 -11.67
C GLN A 93 16.74 -7.57 -11.82
N PHE A 94 16.83 -6.67 -10.85
CA PHE A 94 17.73 -5.51 -10.90
C PHE A 94 19.08 -5.74 -10.19
N GLY A 95 19.34 -6.95 -9.68
CA GLY A 95 20.56 -7.25 -8.94
C GLY A 95 20.74 -6.46 -7.65
N ILE A 96 19.64 -5.97 -7.06
CA ILE A 96 19.66 -5.16 -5.84
C ILE A 96 19.75 -6.09 -4.64
N LYS A 97 20.70 -5.85 -3.75
CA LYS A 97 20.80 -6.56 -2.48
C LYS A 97 19.70 -6.09 -1.53
N LYS A 98 19.11 -7.02 -0.79
CA LYS A 98 18.20 -6.69 0.31
C LYS A 98 19.02 -6.25 1.52
N ASP A 99 18.79 -5.02 1.97
CA ASP A 99 19.35 -4.46 3.19
C ASP A 99 18.19 -4.05 4.15
N ASP A 100 18.49 -3.75 5.41
CA ASP A 100 17.52 -3.32 6.45
C ASP A 100 16.29 -4.21 6.67
N ILE A 101 16.52 -5.53 6.76
CA ILE A 101 15.44 -6.50 7.01
C ILE A 101 15.03 -6.46 8.49
N ARG A 102 13.76 -6.10 8.74
CA ARG A 102 13.15 -6.11 10.07
C ARG A 102 12.30 -7.35 10.26
N GLN A 103 12.76 -8.26 11.11
CA GLN A 103 12.01 -9.45 11.48
C GLN A 103 11.27 -9.20 12.79
N THR A 104 9.96 -9.39 12.77
CA THR A 104 9.14 -9.38 13.99
C THR A 104 9.07 -10.80 14.51
N TYR A 105 9.65 -11.03 15.68
CA TYR A 105 9.51 -12.29 16.41
C TYR A 105 8.45 -12.10 17.50
N TYR A 106 7.49 -13.00 17.53
CA TYR A 106 6.53 -13.08 18.64
C TYR A 106 7.22 -13.70 19.86
N LYS A 107 6.92 -13.17 21.04
CA LYS A 107 7.25 -13.78 22.32
C LYS A 107 6.09 -14.64 22.81
#